data_AF-A0A359HHK7-F1
#
_entry.id   AF-A0A359HHK7-F1
#
_cell.length_a   1.000
_cell.length_b   1.000
_cell.length_c   1.000
_cell.angle_alpha   90.00
_cell.angle_beta   90.00
_cell.angle_gamma   90.00
#
_symmetry.space_group_name_H-M   'P 1'
#
loop_
_entity.id
_entity.type
_entity.pdbx_description
1 polymer ?
#
loop_
_entity_poly.entity_id
_entity_poly.type
_entity_poly.pdbx_seq_one_letter_code
_entity_poly.pdbx_strand_id
1 'polypeptide(L)' 'IAAGETLPEDDLRLEDVGWTMTDASICGLGQTAASAVLSALELWPELFDC' A
#
# COMPACT_ATOMS: atom_id res chain seq x y z
N ILE A 1 9.88 5.08 -3.08
CA ILE A 1 8.67 4.54 -3.73
C ILE A 1 8.29 5.37 -4.97
N ALA A 2 7.93 6.65 -4.87
CA ALA A 2 7.63 7.48 -6.07
C ALA A 2 8.87 8.12 -6.73
N ALA A 3 9.87 8.50 -5.93
CA ALA A 3 11.13 9.07 -6.41
C ALA A 3 12.19 8.00 -6.75
N GLY A 4 11.82 6.72 -6.75
CA GLY A 4 12.76 5.60 -6.92
C GLY A 4 13.54 5.19 -5.66
N GLU A 5 13.30 5.85 -4.51
CA GLU A 5 14.00 5.56 -3.25
C GLU A 5 13.08 4.78 -2.30
N THR A 6 13.33 3.49 -2.07
CA THR A 6 12.66 2.72 -1.01
C THR A 6 13.28 3.03 0.34
N LEU A 7 12.47 3.16 1.38
CA LEU A 7 12.94 3.25 2.76
C LEU A 7 12.67 1.92 3.47
N PRO A 8 13.48 1.58 4.50
CA PRO A 8 13.13 0.48 5.38
C PRO A 8 11.72 0.65 5.93
N GLU A 9 10.98 -0.45 5.97
CA GLU A 9 9.60 -0.56 6.47
C GLU A 9 8.54 0.15 5.61
N ASP A 10 8.86 0.52 4.37
CA ASP A 10 7.85 1.08 3.46
C ASP A 10 6.76 0.06 3.10
N ASP A 11 7.10 -1.23 3.05
CA ASP A 11 6.15 -2.35 2.97
C ASP A 11 5.12 -2.30 4.11
N LEU A 12 5.59 -2.19 5.36
CA LEU A 12 4.74 -2.13 6.56
C LEU A 12 3.89 -0.85 6.58
N ARG A 13 4.47 0.29 6.21
CA ARG A 13 3.74 1.57 6.14
C ARG A 13 2.65 1.55 5.08
N LEU A 14 2.94 0.98 3.91
CA LEU A 14 1.96 0.88 2.82
C LEU A 14 0.85 -0.12 3.15
N GLU A 15 1.16 -1.21 3.86
CA GLU A 15 0.16 -2.15 4.36
C GLU A 15 -0.80 -1.49 5.35
N ASP A 16 -0.27 -0.78 6.36
CA ASP A 16 -1.07 -0.06 7.37
C ASP A 16 -2.01 0.98 6.74
N VAL A 17 -1.49 1.75 5.77
CA VAL A 17 -2.30 2.73 5.02
C VAL A 17 -3.38 2.02 4.21
N GLY A 18 -3.07 0.91 3.54
CA GLY A 18 -4.05 0.12 2.78
C GLY A 18 -5.20 -0.39 3.65
N TRP A 19 -4.91 -0.89 4.85
CA TRP A 19 -5.94 -1.28 5.81
C TRP A 19 -6.76 -0.12 6.31
N THR A 20 -6.11 1.00 6.66
CA THR A 20 -6.79 2.23 7.06
C THR A 20 -7.74 2.74 5.98
N MET A 21 -7.33 2.69 4.71
CA MET A 21 -8.18 3.07 3.57
C MET A 21 -9.40 2.16 3.44
N THR A 22 -9.26 0.86 3.71
CA THR A 22 -10.37 -0.10 3.68
C THR A 22 -11.39 0.17 4.79
N ASP A 23 -10.91 0.46 6.01
CA ASP A 23 -11.75 0.64 7.21
C ASP A 23 -12.40 2.02 7.29
N ALA A 24 -11.65 3.09 6.99
CA ALA A 24 -12.10 4.46 7.19
C ALA A 24 -12.90 5.06 6.01
N SER A 25 -12.84 4.43 4.83
CA SER A 25 -13.48 5.00 3.63
C SER A 25 -14.98 4.72 3.59
N ILE A 26 -15.77 5.78 3.55
CA ILE A 26 -17.24 5.70 3.45
C ILE A 26 -17.76 5.42 2.02
N CYS A 27 -16.86 5.34 1.05
CA CYS A 27 -17.19 5.07 -0.34
C CYS A 27 -16.20 4.09 -0.97
N GLY A 28 -16.62 3.48 -2.10
CA GLY A 28 -15.83 2.46 -2.79
C GLY A 28 -14.51 2.96 -3.41
N LEU A 29 -14.31 4.28 -3.54
CA LEU A 29 -13.07 4.83 -4.09
C LEU A 29 -11.86 4.50 -3.19
N GLY A 30 -11.98 4.76 -1.89
CA GLY A 30 -10.90 4.48 -0.95
C GLY A 30 -10.64 2.99 -0.79
N GLN A 31 -11.70 2.17 -0.81
CA GLN A 31 -11.58 0.71 -0.82
C GLN A 31 -10.87 0.19 -2.09
N THR A 32 -11.16 0.77 -3.25
CA THR A 32 -10.50 0.37 -4.51
C THR A 32 -9.02 0.75 -4.51
N ALA A 33 -8.68 1.92 -3.98
CA ALA A 33 -7.30 2.35 -3.84
C ALA A 33 -6.54 1.49 -2.82
N ALA A 34 -7.19 1.01 -1.75
CA ALA A 34 -6.62 0.03 -0.84
C ALA A 34 -6.31 -1.30 -1.55
N SER A 35 -7.27 -1.83 -2.32
CA SER A 35 -7.07 -3.06 -3.08
C SER A 35 -5.87 -2.98 -4.02
N ALA A 36 -5.67 -1.85 -4.70
CA ALA A 36 -4.54 -1.66 -5.60
C ALA A 36 -3.20 -1.71 -4.84
N VAL A 37 -3.08 -1.01 -3.71
CA VAL A 37 -1.84 -0.97 -2.91
C VAL A 37 -1.53 -2.34 -2.31
N LEU A 38 -2.51 -2.97 -1.65
CA LEU A 38 -2.31 -4.27 -1.00
C LEU A 38 -2.00 -5.37 -2.02
N SER A 39 -2.66 -5.38 -3.18
CA SER A 39 -2.32 -6.31 -4.26
C SER A 39 -0.92 -6.11 -4.82
N ALA A 40 -0.43 -4.86 -4.85
CA ALA A 40 0.92 -4.57 -5.34
C ALA A 40 1.99 -5.08 -4.36
N LEU A 41 1.75 -4.96 -3.06
CA LEU A 41 2.62 -5.53 -2.01
C LEU A 41 2.63 -7.07 -2.09
N GLU A 42 1.49 -7.71 -2.36
CA GLU A 42 1.40 -9.16 -2.48
C GLU A 42 2.09 -9.69 -3.74
N LEU A 43 1.91 -9.02 -4.88
CA LEU A 43 2.39 -9.49 -6.18
C LEU A 43 3.84 -9.11 -6.48
N TRP A 44 4.32 -7.97 -5.95
CA TRP A 44 5.65 -7.42 -6.21
C TRP A 44 6.33 -6.88 -4.95
N PRO A 45 6.51 -7.70 -3.90
CA PRO A 45 7.13 -7.28 -2.64
C PRO A 45 8.54 -6.69 -2.86
N GLU A 46 9.29 -7.20 -3.84
CA GLU A 46 10.64 -6.76 -4.17
C GLU A 46 10.75 -5.29 -4.61
N LEU A 47 9.64 -4.64 -4.97
CA LEU A 47 9.61 -3.21 -5.32
C LEU A 47 9.61 -2.29 -4.09
N PHE A 48 9.39 -2.85 -2.90
CA PHE A 48 9.21 -2.12 -1.66
C PHE A 48 10.26 -2.47 -0.59
N ASP A 49 11.02 -3.56 -0.79
CA ASP A 49 12.16 -3.93 0.05
C ASP A 49 13.42 -3.09 -0.25
N CYS A 50 14.24 -2.81 0.78
CA CYS A 50 15.52 -2.08 0.70
C CYS A 50 16.68 -2.88 1.29
#